data_AF-F6FH42-F1
#
_entry.id   AF-F6FH42-F1
#
_cell.length_a   1.000
_cell.length_b   1.000
_cell.length_c   1.000
_cell.angle_alpha   90.00
_cell.angle_beta   90.00
_cell.angle_gamma   90.00
#
_symmetry.space_group_name_H-M   'P 1'
#
loop_
_entity.id
_entity.type
_entity.pdbx_description
1 polymer ?
#
loop_
_entity_poly.entity_id
_entity_poly.type
_entity_poly.pdbx_seq_one_letter_code
_entity_poly.pdbx_strand_id
1 'polypeptide(L)'
;MEDLKGWCSKAFSSEYEGKDSSYLEAVRGYCTFDIQDKLTKSALTKDVSWNDANNRLKKDGLSLSATMTEIKTKMSKEQGADTDALKTWCVANYLKPWLGEDDADFMDVQSYCTTPVEA
;
A
#
# COMPACT_ATOMS: atom_id res chain seq x y z
N MET A 1 21.72 11.96 8.34
CA MET A 1 20.79 10.95 8.90
C MET A 1 20.45 11.24 10.36
N GLU A 2 21.43 11.66 11.18
CA GLU A 2 21.18 12.13 12.56
C GLU A 2 20.22 13.33 12.63
N ASP A 3 20.34 14.27 11.70
CA ASP A 3 19.43 15.44 11.64
C ASP A 3 17.96 15.05 11.45
N LEU A 4 17.69 14.06 10.60
CA LEU A 4 16.33 13.58 10.37
C LEU A 4 15.78 12.87 11.62
N LYS A 5 16.59 12.01 12.25
CA LYS A 5 16.22 11.34 13.49
C LYS A 5 15.91 12.36 14.61
N GLY A 6 16.73 13.41 14.72
CA GLY A 6 16.51 14.50 15.65
C GLY A 6 15.23 15.30 15.35
N TRP A 7 14.95 15.56 14.08
CA TRP A 7 13.71 16.22 13.66
C TRP A 7 12.47 15.39 13.98
N CYS A 8 12.46 14.11 13.65
CA CYS A 8 11.37 13.20 13.96
C CYS A 8 11.11 13.08 15.47
N SER A 9 12.18 13.01 16.28
CA SER A 9 12.06 12.96 17.74
C SER A 9 11.39 14.21 18.30
N LYS A 10 11.74 15.39 17.77
CA LYS A 10 11.11 16.67 18.15
C LYS A 10 9.65 16.73 17.70
N ALA A 11 9.36 16.28 16.47
CA ALA A 11 8.01 16.26 15.93
C ALA A 11 7.07 15.38 16.76
N PHE A 12 7.53 14.20 17.18
CA PHE A 12 6.78 13.29 18.05
C PHE A 12 6.38 13.92 19.40
N SER A 13 7.27 14.72 20.00
CA SER A 13 7.02 15.39 21.28
C SER A 13 6.31 16.74 21.16
N SER A 14 6.05 17.22 19.95
CA SER A 14 5.48 18.56 19.72
C SER A 14 3.96 18.53 19.81
N GLU A 15 3.37 19.63 20.28
CA GLU A 15 1.94 19.85 20.15
C GLU A 15 1.55 20.06 18.68
N TYR A 16 0.39 19.53 18.32
CA TYR A 16 -0.18 19.64 16.97
C TYR A 16 -0.80 21.02 16.71
N GLU A 17 -1.10 21.79 17.75
CA GLU A 17 -1.75 23.10 17.62
C GLU A 17 -0.85 24.07 16.84
N GLY A 18 -1.43 24.73 15.83
CA GLY A 18 -0.73 25.67 14.95
C GLY A 18 0.17 25.02 13.88
N LYS A 19 0.17 23.69 13.72
CA LYS A 19 0.85 23.01 12.60
C LYS A 19 -0.07 22.92 11.38
N ASP A 20 0.47 23.25 10.21
CA ASP A 20 -0.26 23.11 8.95
C ASP A 20 -0.22 21.67 8.40
N SER A 21 -1.01 21.42 7.34
CA SER A 21 -1.09 20.11 6.70
C SER A 21 0.25 19.66 6.11
N SER A 22 1.08 20.57 5.60
CA SER A 22 2.37 20.25 4.99
C SER A 22 3.37 19.73 6.02
N TYR A 23 3.35 20.29 7.24
CA TYR A 23 4.14 19.78 8.36
C TYR A 23 3.74 18.35 8.72
N LEU A 24 2.43 18.07 8.78
CA LEU A 24 1.92 16.73 9.11
C LEU A 24 2.23 15.71 8.01
N GLU A 25 2.14 16.10 6.75
CA GLU A 25 2.54 15.29 5.61
C GLU A 25 4.03 14.97 5.64
N ALA A 26 4.88 15.94 5.96
CA ALA A 26 6.31 15.71 6.11
C ALA A 26 6.61 14.74 7.28
N VAL A 27 5.93 14.89 8.41
CA VAL A 27 6.11 13.97 9.56
C VAL A 27 5.72 12.55 9.16
N ARG A 28 4.58 12.38 8.47
CA ARG A 28 4.16 11.07 7.95
C ARG A 28 5.18 10.50 6.95
N GLY A 29 5.61 11.29 5.98
CA GLY A 29 6.49 10.83 4.92
C GLY A 29 7.92 10.48 5.36
N TYR A 30 8.43 11.12 6.43
CA TYR A 30 9.83 10.92 6.84
C TYR A 30 10.02 10.24 8.20
N CYS A 31 9.00 10.24 9.06
CA CYS A 31 9.11 9.77 10.44
C CYS A 31 8.25 8.56 10.77
N THR A 32 7.48 8.04 9.81
CA THR A 32 6.64 6.86 9.99
C THR A 32 7.01 5.77 8.99
N PHE A 33 6.63 4.54 9.32
CA PHE A 33 6.74 3.43 8.37
C PHE A 33 5.77 3.61 7.23
N ASP A 34 6.18 3.25 6.03
CA ASP A 34 5.24 3.06 4.93
C ASP A 34 4.61 1.65 4.99
N ILE A 35 3.62 1.42 4.13
CA ILE A 35 2.97 0.11 4.03
C ILE A 35 4.00 -0.98 3.70
N GLN A 36 4.95 -0.72 2.81
CA GLN A 36 5.94 -1.69 2.34
C GLN A 36 6.87 -2.16 3.48
N ASP A 37 7.28 -1.26 4.38
CA ASP A 37 8.09 -1.55 5.56
C ASP A 37 7.45 -2.57 6.52
N LYS A 38 6.12 -2.70 6.46
CA LYS A 38 5.32 -3.48 7.40
C LYS A 38 4.75 -4.77 6.81
N LEU A 39 4.99 -5.03 5.52
CA LEU A 39 4.53 -6.26 4.88
C LEU A 39 5.23 -7.48 5.47
N THR A 40 4.45 -8.53 5.70
CA THR A 40 4.97 -9.83 6.16
C THR A 40 5.64 -10.64 5.05
N LYS A 41 5.47 -10.22 3.79
CA LYS A 41 5.98 -10.87 2.58
C LYS A 41 6.60 -9.83 1.65
N SER A 42 7.44 -10.27 0.74
CA SER A 42 8.05 -9.38 -0.24
C SER A 42 6.99 -8.72 -1.12
N ALA A 43 7.05 -7.40 -1.24
CA ALA A 43 6.26 -6.65 -2.21
C ALA A 43 6.57 -7.12 -3.63
N LEU A 44 5.54 -7.21 -4.47
CA LEU A 44 5.70 -7.43 -5.90
C LEU A 44 6.26 -6.17 -6.54
N THR A 45 7.39 -6.34 -7.22
CA THR A 45 8.06 -5.26 -7.95
C THR A 45 7.96 -5.49 -9.46
N LYS A 46 8.56 -4.61 -10.27
CA LYS A 46 8.43 -4.60 -11.73
C LYS A 46 8.90 -5.89 -12.43
N ASP A 47 9.73 -6.70 -11.77
CA ASP A 47 10.40 -7.85 -12.37
C ASP A 47 9.64 -9.17 -12.19
N VAL A 48 8.51 -9.16 -11.47
CA VAL A 48 7.68 -10.35 -11.21
C VAL A 48 6.44 -10.35 -12.11
N SER A 49 6.02 -11.54 -12.54
CA SER A 49 4.78 -11.73 -13.30
C SER A 49 3.55 -11.36 -12.45
N TRP A 50 2.97 -10.18 -12.71
CA TRP A 50 1.73 -9.69 -12.08
C TRP A 50 0.50 -10.54 -12.40
N ASN A 51 0.61 -11.49 -13.34
CA ASN A 51 -0.48 -12.40 -13.70
C ASN A 51 -0.96 -13.23 -12.52
N ASP A 52 -0.05 -13.68 -11.64
CA ASP A 52 -0.45 -14.50 -10.49
C ASP A 52 -1.19 -13.67 -9.45
N ALA A 53 -0.74 -12.45 -9.17
CA ALA A 53 -1.45 -11.50 -8.31
C ALA A 53 -2.84 -11.18 -8.86
N ASN A 54 -2.92 -10.90 -10.16
CA ASN A 54 -4.16 -10.64 -10.84
C ASN A 54 -5.13 -11.83 -10.73
N ASN A 55 -4.62 -13.04 -10.89
CA ASN A 55 -5.40 -14.27 -10.76
C ASN A 55 -5.89 -14.49 -9.32
N ARG A 56 -5.09 -14.17 -8.29
CA ARG A 56 -5.53 -14.25 -6.89
C ARG A 56 -6.73 -13.33 -6.64
N LEU A 57 -6.62 -12.05 -7.01
CA LEU A 57 -7.70 -11.08 -6.84
C LEU A 57 -8.96 -11.49 -7.61
N LYS A 58 -8.81 -12.00 -8.85
CA LYS A 58 -9.94 -12.47 -9.66
C LYS A 58 -10.67 -13.67 -9.03
N LYS A 59 -9.91 -14.62 -8.46
CA LYS A 59 -10.45 -15.82 -7.82
C LYS A 59 -11.00 -15.58 -6.42
N ASP A 60 -10.67 -14.44 -5.81
CA ASP A 60 -11.13 -14.13 -4.48
C ASP A 60 -12.66 -14.04 -4.43
N GLY A 61 -13.24 -14.83 -3.53
CA GLY A 61 -14.68 -14.90 -3.27
C GLY A 61 -15.07 -14.28 -1.92
N LEU A 62 -14.13 -13.67 -1.20
CA LEU A 62 -14.39 -12.93 0.03
C LEU A 62 -15.00 -11.56 -0.26
N SER A 63 -15.43 -10.88 0.81
CA SER A 63 -15.88 -9.49 0.74
C SER A 63 -14.69 -8.57 0.47
N LEU A 64 -14.32 -8.45 -0.81
CA LEU A 64 -13.31 -7.51 -1.28
C LEU A 64 -13.63 -6.09 -0.81
N SER A 65 -12.59 -5.30 -0.55
CA SER A 65 -12.75 -3.86 -0.39
C SER A 65 -13.39 -3.24 -1.64
N ALA A 66 -13.96 -2.05 -1.50
CA ALA A 66 -14.52 -1.31 -2.64
C ALA A 66 -13.46 -1.11 -3.74
N THR A 67 -12.24 -0.76 -3.33
CA THR A 67 -11.09 -0.57 -4.22
C THR A 67 -10.75 -1.86 -4.97
N MET A 68 -10.62 -2.99 -4.27
CA MET A 68 -10.29 -4.28 -4.89
C MET A 68 -11.39 -4.78 -5.81
N THR A 69 -12.65 -4.52 -5.47
CA THR A 69 -13.81 -4.80 -6.34
C THR A 69 -13.73 -4.00 -7.64
N GLU A 70 -13.39 -2.71 -7.56
CA GLU A 70 -13.23 -1.86 -8.75
C GLU A 70 -12.07 -2.33 -9.63
N ILE A 71 -10.92 -2.64 -9.04
CA ILE A 71 -9.74 -3.14 -9.76
C ILE A 71 -10.05 -4.48 -10.43
N LYS A 72 -10.68 -5.42 -9.71
CA LYS A 72 -11.13 -6.70 -10.26
C LYS A 72 -12.06 -6.49 -11.47
N THR A 73 -12.96 -5.51 -11.39
CA THR A 73 -13.87 -5.16 -12.48
C THR A 73 -13.10 -4.61 -13.69
N LYS A 74 -12.15 -3.68 -13.49
CA LYS A 74 -11.30 -3.13 -14.57
C LYS A 74 -10.52 -4.21 -15.30
N MET A 75 -10.00 -5.20 -14.57
CA MET A 75 -9.21 -6.30 -15.10
C MET A 75 -10.01 -7.43 -15.76
N SER A 76 -11.33 -7.45 -15.58
CA SER A 76 -12.22 -8.53 -16.04
C SER A 76 -13.13 -8.12 -17.20
N LYS A 77 -12.92 -6.93 -17.78
CA LYS A 77 -13.68 -6.47 -18.95
C LYS A 77 -13.41 -7.35 -20.17
N GLU A 78 -14.43 -7.62 -20.95
CA GLU A 78 -14.31 -8.40 -22.21
C GLU A 78 -13.48 -7.67 -23.27
N GLN A 79 -13.56 -6.34 -23.30
CA GLN A 79 -12.77 -5.48 -24.18
C GLN A 79 -12.10 -4.38 -23.36
N GLY A 80 -10.82 -4.11 -23.65
CA GLY A 80 -10.06 -3.07 -22.94
C GLY A 80 -9.83 -3.37 -21.46
N ALA A 81 -9.62 -4.65 -21.11
CA ALA A 81 -9.22 -5.03 -19.75
C ALA A 81 -7.93 -4.30 -19.36
N ASP A 82 -7.96 -3.62 -18.22
CA ASP A 82 -6.78 -2.99 -17.66
C ASP A 82 -6.04 -4.00 -16.78
N THR A 83 -5.13 -4.78 -17.38
CA THR A 83 -4.35 -5.80 -16.68
C THR A 83 -3.31 -5.23 -15.73
N ASP A 84 -3.01 -3.92 -15.83
CA ASP A 84 -2.06 -3.22 -14.98
C ASP A 84 -2.74 -2.45 -13.83
N ALA A 85 -4.07 -2.51 -13.72
CA ALA A 85 -4.82 -1.79 -12.68
C ALA A 85 -4.33 -2.14 -11.26
N LEU A 86 -4.18 -3.43 -10.95
CA LEU A 86 -3.69 -3.88 -9.64
C LEU A 86 -2.25 -3.43 -9.41
N LYS A 87 -1.37 -3.63 -10.39
CA LYS A 87 0.04 -3.22 -10.32
C LYS A 87 0.19 -1.72 -10.03
N THR A 88 -0.54 -0.90 -10.78
CA THR A 88 -0.52 0.56 -10.64
C THR A 88 -0.96 0.97 -9.24
N TRP A 89 -2.03 0.34 -8.74
CA TRP A 89 -2.51 0.58 -7.40
C TRP A 89 -1.50 0.14 -6.33
N CYS A 90 -0.96 -1.08 -6.41
CA CYS A 90 0.02 -1.59 -5.45
C CYS A 90 1.25 -0.68 -5.33
N VAL A 91 1.84 -0.31 -6.47
CA VAL A 91 3.04 0.56 -6.50
C VAL A 91 2.77 1.94 -5.90
N ALA A 92 1.57 2.49 -6.10
CA ALA A 92 1.18 3.76 -5.50
C ALA A 92 0.92 3.67 -3.99
N ASN A 93 0.55 2.50 -3.49
CA ASN A 93 0.20 2.30 -2.08
C ASN A 93 1.39 1.90 -1.21
N TYR A 94 2.44 1.30 -1.77
CA TYR A 94 3.63 0.90 -0.99
C TYR A 94 4.23 2.03 -0.15
N LEU A 95 4.28 3.25 -0.70
CA LEU A 95 4.86 4.43 -0.04
C LEU A 95 3.85 5.23 0.79
N LYS A 96 2.60 4.77 0.90
CA LYS A 96 1.64 5.42 1.80
C LYS A 96 2.01 5.13 3.26
N PRO A 97 1.75 6.07 4.19
CA PRO A 97 1.97 5.83 5.61
C PRO A 97 1.19 4.61 6.09
N TRP A 98 1.83 3.76 6.88
CA TRP A 98 1.17 2.64 7.52
C TRP A 98 0.32 3.12 8.70
N LEU A 99 -1.00 2.92 8.61
CA LEU A 99 -1.97 3.38 9.61
C LEU A 99 -2.39 2.30 10.62
N GLY A 100 -1.90 1.06 10.45
CA GLY A 100 -2.18 -0.08 11.32
C GLY A 100 -2.53 -1.35 10.56
N GLU A 101 -2.64 -2.46 11.28
CA GLU A 101 -2.95 -3.79 10.71
C GLU A 101 -4.38 -3.88 10.15
N ASP A 102 -5.32 -3.11 10.71
CA ASP A 102 -6.73 -3.10 10.31
C ASP A 102 -7.04 -2.05 9.22
N ASP A 103 -6.02 -1.32 8.74
CA ASP A 103 -6.19 -0.38 7.63
C ASP A 103 -6.46 -1.13 6.33
N ALA A 104 -7.51 -0.71 5.60
CA ALA A 104 -7.96 -1.43 4.42
C ALA A 104 -6.92 -1.43 3.29
N ASP A 105 -6.21 -0.32 3.07
CA ASP A 105 -5.15 -0.26 2.05
C ASP A 105 -4.01 -1.21 2.45
N PHE A 106 -3.60 -1.23 3.72
CA PHE A 106 -2.59 -2.17 4.21
C PHE A 106 -3.01 -3.64 4.04
N MET A 107 -4.23 -4.01 4.44
CA MET A 107 -4.76 -5.37 4.30
C MET A 107 -4.82 -5.82 2.84
N ASP A 108 -5.27 -4.95 1.95
CA ASP A 108 -5.34 -5.21 0.51
C ASP A 108 -3.94 -5.38 -0.09
N VAL A 109 -2.99 -4.50 0.26
CA VAL A 109 -1.60 -4.62 -0.21
C VAL A 109 -0.99 -5.94 0.28
N GLN A 110 -1.16 -6.27 1.56
CA GLN A 110 -0.66 -7.52 2.13
C GLN A 110 -1.25 -8.77 1.44
N SER A 111 -2.48 -8.69 0.94
CA SER A 111 -3.17 -9.82 0.31
C SER A 111 -2.82 -9.97 -1.18
N TYR A 112 -2.79 -8.87 -1.92
CA TYR A 112 -2.76 -8.91 -3.39
C TYR A 112 -1.47 -8.36 -4.01
N CYS A 113 -0.68 -7.61 -3.25
CA CYS A 113 0.52 -6.96 -3.75
C CYS A 113 1.81 -7.63 -3.28
N THR A 114 1.74 -8.77 -2.60
CA THR A 114 2.92 -9.52 -2.16
C THR A 114 3.16 -10.76 -3.02
N THR A 115 4.37 -11.32 -2.91
CA THR A 115 4.67 -12.66 -3.40
C THR A 115 3.70 -13.68 -2.81
N PRO A 116 3.38 -14.76 -3.55
CA PRO A 116 2.63 -15.89 -3.00
C PRO A 116 3.34 -16.47 -1.77
N VAL A 117 2.59 -17.10 -0.88
CA VAL A 117 3.19 -17.96 0.15
C VAL A 117 3.86 -19.11 -0.60
N GLU A 118 5.17 -19.28 -0.45
CA GLU A 118 5.83 -20.52 -0.91
C GLU A 118 5.19 -21.69 -0.17
N ALA A 119 4.69 -22.67 -0.94
CA ALA A 119 4.07 -23.88 -0.42
C ALA A 119 5.12 -24.88 0.06
#